data_AF-A0AAN5DF02-F1
#
_entry.id   AF-A0AAN5DF02-F1
#
_cell.length_a   1.000
_cell.length_b   1.000
_cell.length_c   1.000
_cell.angle_alpha   90.00
_cell.angle_beta   90.00
_cell.angle_gamma   90.00
#
_symmetry.space_group_name_H-M   'P 1'
#
loop_
_entity.id
_entity.type
_entity.pdbx_description
1 polymer ?
#
loop_
_entity_poly.entity_id
_entity_poly.type
_entity_poly.pdbx_seq_one_letter_code
_entity_poly.pdbx_strand_id
1 'polypeptide(L)'
;VSLVFKMVHDSPLFTHRICCCSATVASQVMACLAIILCAIIAVSTWFTDSPIYLNIYQTVLVVTEIVACALVFVACCSLRPVLVLPIIVIQAWNSVSIIGTGIWFLIDTWSILTAFGVVYYICVYSCSLLFSLFILHCHVCCFKVLTFKKHARHHHCDSAQ
;
A
#
# COMPACT_ATOMS: atom_id res chain seq x y z
N VAL A 1 -18.09 -1.61 33.22
CA VAL A 1 -16.94 -1.99 32.36
C VAL A 1 -17.21 -1.76 30.86
N SER A 2 -18.42 -2.02 30.33
CA SER A 2 -18.74 -1.84 28.90
C SER A 2 -18.79 -0.38 28.40
N LEU A 3 -19.13 0.59 29.26
CA LEU A 3 -19.24 2.02 28.89
C LEU A 3 -17.90 2.77 28.79
N VAL A 4 -16.88 2.33 29.54
CA VAL A 4 -15.54 2.95 29.52
C VAL A 4 -14.79 2.57 28.25
N PHE A 5 -14.95 1.33 27.77
CA PHE A 5 -14.35 0.90 26.50
C PHE A 5 -14.93 1.65 25.30
N LYS A 6 -16.24 1.98 25.33
CA LYS A 6 -16.90 2.76 24.28
C LYS A 6 -16.43 4.22 24.28
N MET A 7 -16.26 4.84 25.45
CA MET A 7 -15.72 6.21 25.58
C MET A 7 -14.23 6.34 25.18
N VAL A 8 -13.43 5.29 25.39
CA VAL A 8 -12.03 5.25 24.89
C VAL A 8 -11.99 5.06 23.37
N HIS A 9 -12.94 4.32 22.80
CA HIS A 9 -13.09 4.15 21.35
C HIS A 9 -13.60 5.40 20.63
N ASP A 10 -14.41 6.22 21.32
CA ASP A 10 -14.98 7.47 20.81
C ASP A 10 -14.09 8.71 21.01
N SER A 11 -12.85 8.53 21.47
CA SER A 11 -11.89 9.64 21.48
C SER A 11 -11.33 9.81 20.06
N PRO A 12 -11.76 10.81 19.26
CA PRO A 12 -11.33 10.95 17.86
C PRO A 12 -9.81 11.13 17.71
N LEU A 13 -9.13 11.50 18.80
CA LEU A 13 -7.67 11.59 18.90
C LEU A 13 -6.97 10.22 18.93
N PHE A 14 -7.54 9.21 19.57
CA PHE A 14 -6.95 7.87 19.68
C PHE A 14 -7.11 7.09 18.38
N THR A 15 -8.32 7.07 17.81
CA THR A 15 -8.62 6.37 16.55
C THR A 15 -7.81 6.92 15.38
N HIS A 16 -7.57 8.23 15.35
CA HIS A 16 -6.72 8.87 14.36
C HIS A 16 -5.26 8.44 14.45
N ARG A 17 -4.67 8.44 15.66
CA ARG A 17 -3.27 8.04 15.85
C ARG A 17 -3.08 6.57 15.43
N ILE A 18 -4.00 5.70 15.82
CA ILE A 18 -3.94 4.27 15.46
C ILE A 18 -4.04 4.10 13.94
N CYS A 19 -5.00 4.74 13.25
CA CYS A 19 -5.12 4.65 11.79
C CYS A 19 -3.88 5.17 11.04
N CYS A 20 -3.32 6.31 11.46
CA CYS A 20 -2.13 6.89 10.82
C CYS A 20 -0.89 6.01 11.03
N CYS A 21 -0.70 5.49 12.25
CA CYS A 21 0.39 4.56 12.55
C CYS A 21 0.24 3.26 11.78
N SER A 22 -0.95 2.65 11.76
CA SER A 22 -1.22 1.43 10.99
C SER A 22 -0.99 1.65 9.49
N ALA A 23 -1.45 2.76 8.91
CA ALA A 23 -1.21 3.09 7.51
C ALA A 23 0.29 3.24 7.19
N THR A 24 1.05 3.89 8.10
CA THR A 24 2.50 4.09 7.93
C THR A 24 3.26 2.77 8.02
N VAL A 25 2.97 1.96 9.06
CA VAL A 25 3.59 0.64 9.23
C VAL A 25 3.26 -0.26 8.04
N ALA A 26 2.02 -0.26 7.57
CA ALA A 26 1.61 -1.06 6.44
C ALA A 26 2.36 -0.66 5.15
N SER A 27 2.51 0.65 4.89
CA SER A 27 3.33 1.14 3.78
C SER A 27 4.81 0.78 3.89
N GLN A 28 5.39 0.80 5.11
CA GLN A 28 6.77 0.37 5.32
C GLN A 28 6.95 -1.12 5.04
N VAL A 29 6.04 -1.97 5.52
CA VAL A 29 6.09 -3.43 5.27
C VAL A 29 6.02 -3.70 3.77
N MET A 30 5.13 -3.01 3.04
CA MET A 30 5.03 -3.14 1.59
C MET A 30 6.29 -2.68 0.86
N ALA A 31 6.87 -1.55 1.23
CA ALA A 31 8.13 -1.08 0.65
C ALA A 31 9.25 -2.10 0.86
N CYS A 32 9.37 -2.67 2.06
CA CYS A 32 10.33 -3.74 2.35
C CYS A 32 10.10 -4.99 1.49
N LEU A 33 8.84 -5.43 1.34
CA LEU A 33 8.50 -6.57 0.50
C LEU A 33 8.81 -6.30 -0.98
N ALA A 34 8.53 -5.09 -1.48
CA ALA A 34 8.84 -4.68 -2.84
C ALA A 34 10.35 -4.69 -3.09
N ILE A 35 11.16 -4.21 -2.15
CA ILE A 35 12.63 -4.25 -2.22
C ILE A 35 13.13 -5.70 -2.27
N ILE A 36 12.61 -6.58 -1.40
CA ILE A 36 12.99 -8.00 -1.38
C ILE A 36 12.65 -8.67 -2.71
N LEU A 37 11.44 -8.46 -3.23
CA LEU A 37 11.02 -9.02 -4.51
C LEU A 37 11.88 -8.52 -5.67
N CYS A 38 12.20 -7.22 -5.69
CA CYS A 38 13.08 -6.64 -6.70
C CYS A 38 14.51 -7.22 -6.61
N ALA A 39 15.01 -7.46 -5.40
CA ALA A 39 16.32 -8.08 -5.21
C ALA A 39 16.34 -9.54 -5.70
N ILE A 40 15.30 -10.32 -5.40
CA ILE A 40 15.16 -11.70 -5.89
C ILE A 40 15.16 -11.73 -7.41
N ILE A 41 14.43 -10.81 -8.04
CA ILE A 41 14.27 -10.80 -9.50
C ILE A 41 15.54 -10.29 -10.19
N ALA A 42 16.20 -9.29 -9.62
CA ALA A 42 17.52 -8.87 -10.09
C ALA A 42 18.52 -10.03 -10.06
N VAL A 43 18.55 -10.82 -8.98
CA VAL A 43 19.39 -12.02 -8.88
C VAL A 43 18.96 -13.08 -9.89
N SER A 44 17.66 -13.33 -10.07
CA SER A 44 17.20 -14.32 -11.04
C SER A 44 17.59 -13.95 -12.47
N THR A 45 17.54 -12.67 -12.82
CA THR A 45 17.99 -12.20 -14.15
C THR A 45 19.49 -12.36 -14.42
N TRP A 46 20.32 -12.68 -13.42
CA TRP A 46 21.71 -13.10 -13.67
C TRP A 46 21.81 -14.55 -14.14
N PHE A 47 20.80 -15.37 -13.80
CA PHE A 47 20.73 -16.78 -14.16
C PHE A 47 19.84 -17.04 -15.37
N THR A 48 18.92 -16.12 -15.67
CA THR A 48 18.02 -16.19 -16.82
C THR A 48 18.24 -14.96 -17.68
N ASP A 49 18.49 -15.12 -18.99
CA ASP A 49 18.61 -14.04 -19.99
C ASP A 49 17.26 -13.32 -20.20
N SER A 50 16.71 -12.79 -19.11
CA SER A 50 15.42 -12.14 -19.07
C SER A 50 15.49 -10.75 -19.71
N PRO A 51 14.41 -10.30 -20.36
CA PRO A 51 14.38 -8.98 -20.98
C PRO A 51 14.57 -7.86 -19.95
N ILE A 52 15.50 -6.94 -20.23
CA ILE A 52 15.88 -5.78 -19.38
C ILE A 52 14.67 -4.94 -18.93
N TYR A 53 13.61 -4.88 -19.76
CA TYR A 53 12.39 -4.12 -19.46
C TYR A 53 11.74 -4.50 -18.13
N LEU A 54 11.85 -5.76 -17.71
CA LEU A 54 11.22 -6.25 -16.48
C LEU A 54 11.92 -5.71 -15.22
N ASN A 55 13.25 -5.66 -15.25
CA ASN A 55 14.06 -5.06 -14.20
C ASN A 55 13.83 -3.54 -14.09
N ILE A 56 13.72 -2.85 -15.22
CA ILE A 56 13.39 -1.42 -15.26
C ILE A 56 12.01 -1.19 -14.63
N TYR A 57 11.01 -1.96 -15.04
CA TYR A 57 9.64 -1.83 -14.53
C TYR A 57 9.57 -2.05 -13.02
N GLN A 58 10.22 -3.08 -12.49
CA GLN A 58 10.25 -3.35 -11.05
C GLN A 58 10.99 -2.29 -10.26
N THR A 59 12.10 -1.78 -10.80
CA THR A 59 12.83 -0.68 -10.16
C THR A 59 11.95 0.56 -10.04
N VAL A 60 11.20 0.89 -11.10
CA VAL A 60 10.24 2.01 -11.07
C VAL A 60 9.15 1.77 -10.02
N LEU A 61 8.58 0.56 -9.94
CA LEU A 61 7.58 0.23 -8.92
C LEU A 61 8.13 0.39 -7.50
N VAL A 62 9.34 -0.11 -7.22
CA VAL A 62 10.00 0.06 -5.91
C VAL A 62 10.23 1.53 -5.58
N VAL A 63 10.72 2.31 -6.54
CA VAL A 63 10.93 3.76 -6.33
C VAL A 63 9.60 4.45 -6.02
N THR A 64 8.52 4.12 -6.74
CA THR A 64 7.20 4.70 -6.46
C THR A 64 6.65 4.30 -5.09
N GLU A 65 6.91 3.07 -4.62
CA GLU A 65 6.55 2.60 -3.27
C GLU A 65 7.34 3.32 -2.17
N ILE A 66 8.64 3.53 -2.35
CA ILE A 66 9.47 4.29 -1.41
C ILE A 66 8.97 5.74 -1.31
N VAL A 67 8.68 6.36 -2.46
CA VAL A 67 8.10 7.72 -2.50
C VAL A 67 6.74 7.76 -1.82
N ALA A 68 5.86 6.79 -2.09
CA ALA A 68 4.55 6.68 -1.44
C ALA A 68 4.70 6.52 0.08
N CYS A 69 5.62 5.68 0.55
CA CYS A 69 5.92 5.50 1.96
C CYS A 69 6.39 6.80 2.63
N ALA A 70 7.29 7.55 1.99
CA ALA A 70 7.74 8.85 2.47
C ALA A 70 6.59 9.87 2.51
N LEU A 71 5.73 9.89 1.49
CA LEU A 71 4.56 10.75 1.44
C LEU A 71 3.53 10.40 2.53
N VAL A 72 3.32 9.12 2.86
CA VAL A 72 2.42 8.70 3.96
C VAL A 72 2.96 9.24 5.27
N PHE A 73 4.26 9.08 5.52
CA PHE A 73 4.90 9.59 6.73
C PHE A 73 4.71 11.11 6.86
N VAL A 74 5.01 11.87 5.80
CA VAL A 74 4.83 13.32 5.78
C VAL A 74 3.35 13.71 5.93
N ALA A 75 2.42 13.00 5.29
CA ALA A 75 0.99 13.26 5.39
C ALA A 75 0.44 13.06 6.81
N CYS A 76 0.88 11.98 7.47
CA CYS A 76 0.56 11.68 8.87
C CYS A 76 1.11 12.76 9.82
N CYS A 77 2.36 13.20 9.64
CA CYS A 77 2.98 14.25 10.45
C CYS A 77 2.36 15.63 10.21
N SER A 78 2.04 15.96 8.96
CA SER A 78 1.52 17.27 8.55
C SER A 78 0.01 17.41 8.73
N LEU A 79 -0.70 16.31 9.02
CA LEU A 79 -2.16 16.23 9.12
C LEU A 79 -2.88 16.79 7.87
N ARG A 80 -2.28 16.65 6.68
CA ARG A 80 -2.82 17.18 5.41
C ARG A 80 -3.44 16.04 4.58
N PRO A 81 -4.78 15.92 4.52
CA PRO A 81 -5.44 14.85 3.77
C PRO A 81 -5.16 14.90 2.26
N VAL A 82 -4.85 16.08 1.71
CA VAL A 82 -4.54 16.27 0.28
C VAL A 82 -3.32 15.44 -0.14
N LEU A 83 -2.36 15.22 0.76
CA LEU A 83 -1.18 14.41 0.48
C LEU A 83 -1.46 12.91 0.44
N VAL A 84 -2.59 12.44 1.00
CA VAL A 84 -2.97 11.02 0.99
C VAL A 84 -3.59 10.59 -0.34
N LEU A 85 -4.20 11.53 -1.07
CA LEU A 85 -4.84 11.26 -2.35
C LEU A 85 -3.88 10.68 -3.42
N PRO A 86 -2.68 11.26 -3.69
CA PRO A 86 -1.73 10.67 -4.63
C PRO A 86 -1.24 9.28 -4.18
N ILE A 87 -1.18 9.03 -2.87
CA ILE A 87 -0.75 7.74 -2.31
C ILE A 87 -1.77 6.64 -2.63
N ILE A 88 -3.06 6.94 -2.46
CA ILE A 88 -4.16 6.03 -2.83
C ILE A 88 -4.09 5.69 -4.32
N VAL A 89 -3.79 6.69 -5.17
CA VAL A 89 -3.64 6.47 -6.62
C VAL A 89 -2.45 5.57 -6.94
N ILE A 90 -1.28 5.81 -6.32
CA ILE A 90 -0.09 4.97 -6.49
C ILE A 90 -0.38 3.53 -6.02
N GLN A 91 -1.04 3.35 -4.87
CA GLN A 91 -1.39 2.03 -4.35
C GLN A 91 -2.38 1.27 -5.24
N ALA A 92 -3.36 1.98 -5.80
CA ALA A 92 -4.29 1.40 -6.77
C ALA A 92 -3.55 0.98 -8.05
N TRP A 93 -2.65 1.83 -8.55
CA TRP A 93 -1.79 1.51 -9.70
C TRP A 93 -0.90 0.28 -9.45
N ASN A 94 -0.32 0.16 -8.25
CA ASN A 94 0.48 -1.00 -7.88
C ASN A 94 -0.36 -2.27 -7.81
N SER A 95 -1.61 -2.18 -7.34
CA SER A 95 -2.54 -3.32 -7.36
C SER A 95 -2.83 -3.81 -8.79
N VAL A 96 -3.04 -2.88 -9.73
CA VAL A 96 -3.19 -3.21 -11.16
C VAL A 96 -1.90 -3.80 -11.73
N SER A 97 -0.75 -3.26 -11.34
CA SER A 97 0.57 -3.74 -11.78
C SER A 97 0.84 -5.18 -11.32
N ILE A 98 0.43 -5.55 -10.10
CA ILE A 98 0.54 -6.93 -9.59
C ILE A 98 -0.26 -7.88 -10.48
N ILE A 99 -1.49 -7.51 -10.86
CA ILE A 99 -2.34 -8.32 -11.75
C ILE A 99 -1.68 -8.46 -13.13
N GLY A 100 -1.25 -7.35 -13.72
CA GLY A 100 -0.61 -7.34 -15.04
C GLY A 100 0.67 -8.18 -15.07
N THR A 101 1.52 -8.05 -14.04
CA THR A 101 2.76 -8.82 -13.92
C THR A 101 2.47 -10.31 -13.72
N GLY A 102 1.46 -10.65 -12.92
CA GLY A 102 1.03 -12.04 -12.72
C GLY A 102 0.53 -12.71 -14.00
N ILE A 103 -0.28 -11.99 -14.79
CA ILE A 103 -0.76 -12.48 -16.10
C ILE A 103 0.41 -12.64 -17.07
N TRP A 104 1.26 -11.62 -17.19
CA TRP A 104 2.41 -11.64 -18.10
C TRP A 104 3.35 -12.81 -17.78
N PHE A 105 3.66 -13.01 -16.49
CA PHE A 105 4.53 -14.10 -16.04
C PHE A 105 3.92 -15.46 -16.37
N LEU A 106 2.62 -15.65 -16.13
CA LEU A 106 1.92 -16.89 -16.46
C LEU A 106 1.94 -17.20 -17.96
N ILE A 107 1.82 -16.18 -18.81
CA ILE A 107 1.90 -16.34 -20.28
C ILE A 107 3.32 -16.75 -20.70
N ASP A 108 4.33 -16.04 -20.20
CA ASP A 108 5.74 -16.24 -20.57
C ASP A 108 6.25 -17.63 -20.15
N THR A 109 5.83 -18.10 -18.98
CA THR A 109 6.30 -19.38 -18.40
C THR A 109 5.33 -20.55 -18.59
N TRP A 110 4.22 -20.34 -19.32
CA TRP A 110 3.14 -21.33 -19.50
C TRP A 110 3.65 -22.69 -19.99
N SER A 111 4.59 -22.70 -20.93
CA SER A 111 5.11 -23.93 -21.56
C SER A 111 6.07 -24.72 -20.68
N ILE A 112 6.58 -24.12 -19.60
CA ILE A 112 7.63 -24.70 -18.75
C ILE A 112 7.08 -25.00 -17.34
N LEU A 113 5.97 -24.37 -16.96
CA LEU A 113 5.33 -24.55 -15.67
C LEU A 113 4.61 -25.89 -15.55
N THR A 114 4.85 -26.57 -14.43
CA THR A 114 3.99 -27.67 -13.99
C THR A 114 2.67 -27.13 -13.45
N ALA A 115 1.61 -27.96 -13.40
CA ALA A 115 0.34 -27.57 -12.80
C ALA A 115 0.49 -27.06 -11.35
N PHE A 116 1.40 -27.66 -10.58
CA PHE A 116 1.72 -27.21 -9.23
C PHE A 116 2.38 -25.83 -9.22
N GLY A 117 3.30 -25.56 -10.17
CA GLY A 117 3.90 -24.24 -10.36
C GLY A 117 2.85 -23.17 -10.67
N VAL A 118 1.91 -23.46 -11.58
CA VAL A 118 0.82 -22.53 -11.93
C VAL A 118 0.01 -22.16 -10.69
N VAL A 119 -0.42 -23.14 -9.90
CA VAL A 119 -1.19 -22.90 -8.67
C VAL A 119 -0.36 -22.09 -7.66
N TYR A 120 0.92 -22.43 -7.49
CA TYR A 120 1.82 -21.70 -6.60
C TYR A 120 1.90 -20.21 -6.98
N TYR A 121 2.14 -19.88 -8.25
CA TYR A 121 2.23 -18.48 -8.68
C TYR A 121 0.90 -17.73 -8.56
N ILE A 122 -0.23 -18.36 -8.92
CA ILE A 122 -1.56 -17.75 -8.72
C ILE A 122 -1.78 -17.40 -7.25
N CYS A 123 -1.43 -18.31 -6.33
CA CYS A 123 -1.52 -18.07 -4.89
C CYS A 123 -0.62 -16.92 -4.45
N VAL A 124 0.64 -16.86 -4.90
CA VAL A 124 1.57 -15.77 -4.56
C VAL A 124 1.03 -14.42 -5.01
N TYR A 125 0.65 -14.28 -6.28
CA TYR A 125 0.13 -13.01 -6.81
C TYR A 125 -1.21 -12.62 -6.16
N SER A 126 -2.06 -13.60 -5.83
CA SER A 126 -3.32 -13.37 -5.13
C SER A 126 -3.09 -12.88 -3.70
N CYS A 127 -2.17 -13.49 -2.96
CA CYS A 127 -1.77 -13.04 -1.62
C CYS A 127 -1.17 -11.62 -1.66
N SER A 128 -0.30 -11.33 -2.63
CA SER A 128 0.25 -9.98 -2.84
C SER A 128 -0.84 -8.96 -3.15
N LEU A 129 -1.82 -9.31 -3.99
CA LEU A 129 -2.94 -8.43 -4.32
C LEU A 129 -3.82 -8.16 -3.09
N LEU A 130 -4.16 -9.18 -2.31
CA LEU A 130 -4.94 -9.02 -1.08
C LEU A 130 -4.22 -8.11 -0.07
N PHE A 131 -2.91 -8.27 0.07
CA PHE A 131 -2.10 -7.41 0.91
C PHE A 131 -2.10 -5.96 0.40
N SER A 132 -1.97 -5.76 -0.91
CA SER A 132 -2.08 -4.43 -1.54
C SER A 132 -3.43 -3.76 -1.31
N LEU A 133 -4.51 -4.50 -1.47
CA LEU A 133 -5.88 -4.01 -1.23
C LEU A 133 -6.13 -3.69 0.24
N PHE A 134 -5.56 -4.47 1.17
CA PHE A 134 -5.62 -4.18 2.59
C PHE A 134 -4.94 -2.84 2.92
N ILE A 135 -3.78 -2.57 2.33
CA ILE A 135 -3.05 -1.30 2.52
C ILE A 135 -3.82 -0.13 1.92
N LEU A 136 -4.37 -0.31 0.72
CA LEU A 136 -5.26 0.68 0.09
C LEU A 136 -6.44 1.00 1.01
N HIS A 137 -7.05 -0.02 1.62
CA HIS A 137 -8.13 0.19 2.59
C HIS A 137 -7.67 0.99 3.81
N CYS A 138 -6.48 0.71 4.35
CA CYS A 138 -5.89 1.51 5.43
C CYS A 138 -5.68 2.98 5.04
N HIS A 139 -5.21 3.26 3.82
CA HIS A 139 -5.01 4.61 3.32
C HIS A 139 -6.33 5.36 3.12
N VAL A 140 -7.35 4.70 2.57
CA VAL A 140 -8.70 5.28 2.40
C VAL A 140 -9.32 5.59 3.77
N CYS A 141 -9.17 4.68 4.74
CA CYS A 141 -9.62 4.90 6.12
C CYS A 141 -8.88 6.10 6.76
N CYS A 142 -7.57 6.19 6.59
CA CYS A 142 -6.76 7.33 7.05
C CYS A 142 -7.24 8.66 6.42
N PHE A 143 -7.46 8.67 5.10
CA PHE A 143 -7.98 9.83 4.37
C PHE A 143 -9.35 10.29 4.89
N LYS A 144 -10.28 9.35 5.10
CA LYS A 144 -11.62 9.62 5.62
C LYS A 144 -11.53 10.27 7.01
N VAL A 145 -10.73 9.71 7.91
CA VAL A 145 -10.53 10.23 9.28
C VAL A 145 -9.90 11.63 9.26
N LEU A 146 -8.88 11.86 8.42
CA LEU A 146 -8.24 13.18 8.28
C LEU A 146 -9.21 14.24 7.74
N THR A 147 -10.09 13.86 6.80
CA THR A 147 -11.08 14.75 6.21
C THR A 147 -12.15 15.16 7.23
N PHE A 148 -12.71 14.20 7.98
CA PHE A 148 -13.68 14.50 9.04
C PHE A 148 -13.11 15.43 10.11
N LYS A 149 -11.85 15.22 10.53
CA LYS A 149 -11.19 16.07 11.52
C LYS A 149 -10.97 17.51 11.02
N LYS A 150 -10.73 17.71 9.72
CA LYS A 150 -10.60 19.05 9.13
C LYS A 150 -11.93 19.80 9.20
N HIS A 151 -13.05 19.15 8.91
CA HIS A 151 -14.39 19.76 9.02
C HIS A 151 -14.79 20.04 10.48
N ALA A 152 -14.52 19.13 11.41
CA ALA A 152 -14.83 19.35 12.83
C ALA A 152 -14.05 20.54 13.43
N ARG A 153 -12.80 20.77 13.01
CA ARG A 153 -12.03 21.94 13.46
C ARG A 153 -12.52 23.27 12.88
N HIS A 154 -13.03 23.28 11.65
CA HIS A 154 -13.63 24.47 11.06
C HIS A 154 -14.88 24.90 11.83
N HIS A 155 -15.80 23.98 12.13
CA HIS A 155 -17.02 24.31 12.89
C HIS A 155 -16.73 24.87 14.29
N HIS A 156 -15.70 24.38 14.99
CA HIS A 156 -15.34 24.91 16.31
C HIS A 156 -14.72 26.32 16.27
N CYS A 157 -14.07 26.72 15.18
CA CYS A 157 -13.56 28.08 15.02
C CYS A 157 -14.67 29.07 14.64
N ASP A 158 -15.65 28.62 13.84
CA ASP A 158 -16.79 29.46 13.45
C ASP A 158 -17.81 29.64 14.59
N SER A 159 -17.82 28.74 15.58
CA SER A 159 -18.69 28.84 16.78
C SER A 159 -18.10 29.70 17.90
N ALA A 160 -16.86 30.15 17.75
CA ALA A 160 -16.12 30.92 18.77
C ALA A 160 -15.99 32.42 18.41
N GLN A 161 -16.69 32.86 17.36
CA GLN A 161 -16.90 34.27 16.99
C GLN A 161 -18.35 34.66 17.29
#